data_AF-A0A9E2PXX5-F1
#
_entry.id   AF-A0A9E2PXX5-F1
#
_cell.length_a   1.000
_cell.length_b   1.000
_cell.length_c   1.000
_cell.angle_alpha   90.00
_cell.angle_beta   90.00
_cell.angle_gamma   90.00
#
_symmetry.space_group_name_H-M   'P 1'
#
loop_
_entity.id
_entity.type
_entity.pdbx_description
1 polymer ?
#
loop_
_entity_poly.entity_id
_entity_poly.type
_entity_poly.pdbx_seq_one_letter_code
_entity_poly.pdbx_strand_id
1 'polypeptide(L)'
;MKNFSWRVILSLTVILSAVIYILPTINQGWWPHKKINLGLDLQGGMHLVLEVDAEKSVESTIERMTYELRSLLKKENIRYIGIDRIENSKISLKISGNNNILSFDKLLDNELKDLRVFSKSTDDEILTIILNLPENETRHIKKLAVEQALETIRNRIDQFGVNEPDIRHQGERRILIQLPGIKDTQRAKELIGKTALLEFKLLDETHDLDAALKGNIPAGSELLYQENEDTATERAIKSPYLVKKRTLLTGEYLTDARVQIDSQFNEPYISINFDK
;
A
#
# COMPACT_ATOMS: atom_id res chain seq x y z
N MET A 1 16.80 74.14 27.62
CA MET A 1 17.09 72.95 26.78
C MET A 1 15.75 72.42 26.31
N LYS A 2 15.41 72.59 25.02
CA LYS A 2 14.07 72.35 24.47
C LYS A 2 13.74 70.85 24.52
N ASN A 3 12.59 70.51 25.10
CA ASN A 3 12.01 69.16 25.10
C ASN A 3 12.02 68.60 23.67
N PHE A 4 12.96 67.71 23.37
CA PHE A 4 12.96 66.96 22.13
C PHE A 4 11.70 66.11 22.17
N SER A 5 10.66 66.63 21.52
CA SER A 5 9.29 66.17 21.67
C SER A 5 9.24 64.71 21.28
N TRP A 6 8.75 63.85 22.17
CA TRP A 6 8.48 62.43 21.93
C TRP A 6 7.83 62.17 20.56
N ARG A 7 7.06 63.13 20.06
CA ARG A 7 6.45 63.14 18.72
C ARG A 7 7.48 63.03 17.59
N VAL A 8 8.64 63.68 17.69
CA VAL A 8 9.71 63.62 16.68
C VAL A 8 10.34 62.24 16.63
N ILE A 9 10.58 61.63 17.80
CA ILE A 9 11.10 60.25 17.88
C ILE A 9 10.07 59.30 17.24
N LEU A 10 8.81 59.42 17.62
CA LEU A 10 7.72 58.58 17.10
C LEU A 10 7.55 58.75 15.58
N SER A 11 7.60 59.99 15.07
CA SER A 11 7.59 60.27 13.63
C SER A 11 8.79 59.66 12.92
N LEU A 12 10.00 59.74 13.48
CA LEU A 12 11.20 59.11 12.91
C LEU A 12 11.10 57.59 12.90
N THR A 13 10.56 56.97 13.96
CA THR A 13 10.33 55.52 14.01
C THR A 13 9.32 55.08 12.96
N VAL A 14 8.23 55.83 12.77
CA VAL A 14 7.22 55.53 11.74
C VAL A 14 7.79 55.72 10.33
N ILE A 15 8.58 56.76 10.10
CA ILE A 15 9.26 56.98 8.81
C ILE A 15 10.26 55.84 8.55
N LEU A 16 11.05 55.46 9.55
CA LEU A 16 12.01 54.36 9.42
C LEU A 16 11.29 53.03 9.15
N SER A 17 10.19 52.74 9.86
CA SER A 17 9.41 51.53 9.59
C SER A 17 8.79 51.57 8.19
N ALA A 18 8.25 52.72 7.76
CA ALA A 18 7.68 52.86 6.43
C ALA A 18 8.72 52.64 5.33
N VAL A 19 9.93 53.20 5.49
CA VAL A 19 11.05 52.95 4.56
C VAL A 19 11.41 51.46 4.55
N ILE A 20 11.51 50.82 5.72
CA ILE A 20 11.79 49.39 5.84
C ILE A 20 10.73 48.54 5.12
N TYR A 21 9.45 48.89 5.23
CA TYR A 21 8.35 48.18 4.56
C TYR A 21 8.25 48.48 3.06
N ILE A 22 8.81 49.58 2.56
CA ILE A 22 8.86 49.94 1.12
C ILE A 22 10.07 49.36 0.40
N LEU A 23 11.21 49.19 1.09
CA LEU A 23 12.43 48.56 0.52
C LEU A 23 12.19 47.30 -0.32
N PRO A 24 11.31 46.34 0.06
CA PRO A 24 11.07 45.15 -0.76
C PRO A 24 10.34 45.39 -2.09
N THR A 25 9.70 46.55 -2.28
CA THR A 25 9.13 46.94 -3.58
C THR A 25 10.23 47.22 -4.62
N ILE A 26 11.39 47.72 -4.18
CA ILE A 26 12.51 48.10 -5.06
C ILE A 26 13.41 46.88 -5.34
N ASN A 27 13.65 46.03 -4.33
CA ASN A 27 14.40 44.79 -4.51
C ASN A 27 13.80 43.67 -3.64
N GLN A 28 13.13 42.71 -4.30
CA GLN A 28 12.46 41.57 -3.65
C GLN A 28 13.43 40.63 -2.90
N GLY A 29 14.74 40.72 -3.10
CA GLY A 29 15.74 39.86 -2.45
C GLY A 29 16.18 40.31 -1.04
N TRP A 30 15.91 41.56 -0.64
CA TRP A 30 16.41 42.13 0.64
C TRP A 30 15.51 41.86 1.85
N TRP A 31 14.39 41.19 1.64
CA TRP A 31 13.44 40.87 2.69
C TRP A 31 12.81 39.51 2.40
N PRO A 32 12.65 38.62 3.39
CA PRO A 32 12.05 37.30 3.19
C PRO A 32 10.56 37.45 2.84
N HIS A 33 10.28 37.60 1.55
CA HIS A 33 8.93 37.53 0.99
C HIS A 33 8.70 36.09 0.57
N LYS A 34 7.94 35.34 1.38
CA LYS A 34 7.30 34.14 0.83
C LYS A 34 6.42 34.61 -0.32
N LYS A 35 6.76 34.22 -1.56
CA LYS A 35 5.86 34.40 -2.70
C LYS A 35 4.56 33.65 -2.38
N ILE A 36 3.42 34.24 -2.71
CA ILE A 36 2.12 33.55 -2.62
C ILE A 36 2.22 32.30 -3.49
N ASN A 37 1.94 31.13 -2.91
CA ASN A 37 1.91 29.88 -3.65
C ASN A 37 0.73 29.95 -4.64
N LEU A 38 1.04 29.78 -5.92
CA LEU A 38 0.07 29.88 -6.99
C LEU A 38 -0.61 28.51 -7.15
N GLY A 39 -1.95 28.50 -7.22
CA GLY A 39 -2.72 27.29 -7.46
C GLY A 39 -2.46 26.70 -8.86
N LEU A 40 -3.01 25.51 -9.11
CA LEU A 40 -2.86 24.78 -10.38
C LEU A 40 -3.18 25.65 -11.62
N ASP A 41 -4.24 26.45 -11.56
CA ASP A 41 -4.69 27.27 -12.68
C ASP A 41 -3.72 28.42 -13.03
N LEU A 42 -2.91 28.86 -12.07
CA LEU A 42 -1.97 29.97 -12.22
C LEU A 42 -0.52 29.52 -12.41
N GLN A 43 -0.13 28.40 -11.78
CA GLN A 43 1.24 27.86 -11.86
C GLN A 43 1.39 26.74 -12.90
N GLY A 44 0.26 26.20 -13.39
CA GLY A 44 0.24 24.93 -14.11
C GLY A 44 0.57 23.75 -13.17
N GLY A 45 0.51 22.54 -13.70
CA GLY A 45 0.82 21.32 -12.96
C GLY A 45 -0.01 20.14 -13.42
N MET A 46 -0.40 19.29 -12.46
CA MET A 46 -1.12 18.05 -12.75
C MET A 46 -2.41 17.94 -11.93
N HIS A 47 -3.48 17.51 -12.59
CA HIS A 47 -4.76 17.14 -11.98
C HIS A 47 -5.09 15.70 -12.38
N LEU A 48 -5.25 14.82 -11.41
CA LEU A 48 -5.56 13.41 -11.62
C LEU A 48 -6.73 12.97 -10.75
N VAL A 49 -7.54 12.07 -11.30
CA VAL A 49 -8.54 11.31 -10.55
C VAL A 49 -8.22 9.84 -10.75
N LEU A 50 -7.86 9.17 -9.66
CA LEU A 50 -7.54 7.74 -9.66
C LEU A 50 -8.62 6.97 -8.93
N GLU A 51 -8.95 5.77 -9.42
CA GLU A 51 -9.88 4.85 -8.76
C GLU A 51 -9.10 3.73 -8.09
N VAL A 52 -9.49 3.39 -6.86
CA VAL A 52 -8.89 2.32 -6.08
C VAL A 52 -9.62 1.00 -6.38
N ASP A 53 -8.85 -0.04 -6.69
CA ASP A 53 -9.34 -1.41 -6.81
C ASP A 53 -9.60 -2.02 -5.44
N ALA A 54 -10.68 -1.57 -4.82
CA ALA A 54 -11.08 -1.98 -3.48
C ALA A 54 -11.61 -3.43 -3.44
N GLU A 55 -12.06 -3.99 -4.57
CA GLU A 55 -12.43 -5.40 -4.64
C GLU A 55 -11.22 -6.32 -4.43
N LYS A 56 -10.05 -5.93 -4.96
CA LYS A 56 -8.83 -6.71 -4.76
C LYS A 56 -8.46 -6.87 -3.29
N SER A 57 -8.65 -5.83 -2.48
CA SER A 57 -8.37 -5.88 -1.04
C SER A 57 -9.30 -6.87 -0.29
N VAL A 58 -10.55 -6.97 -0.74
CA VAL A 58 -11.51 -7.97 -0.21
C VAL A 58 -11.06 -9.38 -0.61
N GLU A 59 -10.71 -9.57 -1.88
CA GLU A 59 -10.22 -10.85 -2.39
C GLU A 59 -8.97 -11.33 -1.62
N SER A 60 -7.98 -10.45 -1.43
CA SER A 60 -6.75 -10.73 -0.68
C SER A 60 -7.02 -11.04 0.79
N THR A 61 -8.02 -10.38 1.40
CA THR A 61 -8.43 -10.68 2.78
C THR A 61 -9.07 -12.06 2.90
N ILE A 62 -9.95 -12.43 1.97
CA ILE A 62 -10.54 -13.78 1.92
C ILE A 62 -9.46 -14.85 1.70
N GLU A 63 -8.48 -14.56 0.86
CA GLU A 63 -7.36 -15.47 0.62
C GLU A 63 -6.55 -15.70 1.90
N ARG A 64 -6.20 -14.63 2.61
CA ARG A 64 -5.53 -14.71 3.92
C ARG A 64 -6.35 -15.51 4.93
N MET A 65 -7.64 -15.22 5.06
CA MET A 65 -8.56 -15.97 5.93
C MET A 65 -8.67 -17.44 5.55
N THR A 66 -8.65 -17.76 4.25
CA THR A 66 -8.68 -19.14 3.76
C THR A 66 -7.43 -19.91 4.22
N TYR A 67 -6.26 -19.27 4.19
CA TYR A 67 -5.02 -19.86 4.67
C TYR A 67 -5.00 -20.03 6.18
N GLU A 68 -5.47 -19.03 6.93
CA GLU A 68 -5.62 -19.09 8.38
C GLU A 68 -6.56 -20.23 8.79
N LEU A 69 -7.71 -20.33 8.14
CA LEU A 69 -8.67 -21.42 8.32
C LEU A 69 -8.02 -22.79 8.11
N ARG A 70 -7.25 -22.98 7.03
CA ARG A 70 -6.49 -24.24 6.80
C ARG A 70 -5.53 -24.54 7.95
N SER A 71 -4.84 -23.53 8.45
CA SER A 71 -3.89 -23.65 9.56
C SER A 71 -4.59 -24.07 10.86
N LEU A 72 -5.70 -23.42 11.19
CA LEU A 72 -6.50 -23.70 12.37
C LEU A 72 -7.10 -25.11 12.32
N LEU A 73 -7.67 -25.52 11.19
CA LEU A 73 -8.20 -26.88 10.99
C LEU A 73 -7.12 -27.94 11.20
N LYS A 74 -5.90 -27.70 10.71
CA LYS A 74 -4.76 -28.59 10.93
C LYS A 74 -4.35 -28.64 12.41
N LYS A 75 -4.31 -27.49 13.09
CA LYS A 75 -3.96 -27.38 14.52
C LYS A 75 -4.95 -28.15 15.40
N GLU A 76 -6.24 -28.05 15.10
CA GLU A 76 -7.32 -28.73 15.84
C GLU A 76 -7.58 -30.18 15.37
N ASN A 77 -6.76 -30.71 14.45
CA ASN A 77 -6.91 -32.05 13.86
C ASN A 77 -8.28 -32.31 13.20
N ILE A 78 -8.91 -31.27 12.66
CA ILE A 78 -10.20 -31.37 11.95
C ILE A 78 -9.93 -31.78 10.51
N ARG A 79 -10.39 -32.98 10.13
CA ARG A 79 -10.24 -33.48 8.75
C ARG A 79 -11.23 -32.79 7.82
N TYR A 80 -10.72 -32.25 6.71
CA TYR A 80 -11.51 -31.62 5.65
C TYR A 80 -11.16 -32.22 4.29
N ILE A 81 -12.12 -32.19 3.36
CA ILE A 81 -11.98 -32.70 1.99
C ILE A 81 -11.37 -31.63 1.09
N GLY A 82 -11.85 -30.38 1.22
CA GLY A 82 -11.41 -29.27 0.39
C GLY A 82 -11.81 -27.93 0.98
N ILE A 83 -11.00 -26.91 0.68
CA ILE A 83 -11.26 -25.51 1.02
C ILE A 83 -10.93 -24.68 -0.20
N ASP A 84 -11.94 -24.02 -0.74
CA ASP A 84 -11.83 -23.27 -1.97
C ASP A 84 -12.46 -21.89 -1.80
N ARG A 85 -11.85 -20.88 -2.41
CA ARG A 85 -12.49 -19.57 -2.52
C ARG A 85 -13.57 -19.65 -3.59
N ILE A 86 -14.78 -19.21 -3.25
CA ILE A 86 -15.90 -19.14 -4.20
C ILE A 86 -16.31 -17.67 -4.27
N GLU A 87 -16.42 -17.13 -5.48
CA GLU A 87 -16.67 -15.69 -5.69
C GLU A 87 -15.60 -14.82 -4.98
N ASN A 88 -15.70 -13.49 -5.07
CA ASN A 88 -14.68 -12.59 -4.51
C ASN A 88 -14.78 -12.43 -2.97
N SER A 89 -15.81 -13.01 -2.33
CA SER A 89 -16.14 -12.77 -0.91
C SER A 89 -16.58 -14.01 -0.12
N LYS A 90 -16.49 -15.22 -0.69
CA LYS A 90 -16.93 -16.46 -0.02
C LYS A 90 -15.85 -17.53 0.00
N ILE A 91 -15.95 -18.41 1.00
CA ILE A 91 -15.09 -19.56 1.22
C ILE A 91 -15.99 -20.79 1.32
N SER A 92 -15.74 -21.79 0.49
CA SER A 92 -16.38 -23.09 0.57
C SER A 92 -15.48 -24.08 1.29
N LEU A 93 -16.03 -24.71 2.31
CA LEU A 93 -15.37 -25.72 3.12
C LEU A 93 -16.20 -27.01 3.08
N LYS A 94 -15.53 -28.13 2.77
CA LYS A 94 -16.12 -29.46 2.83
C LYS A 94 -15.46 -30.26 3.95
N ILE A 95 -16.23 -30.67 4.95
CA ILE A 95 -15.78 -31.46 6.10
C ILE A 95 -16.45 -32.83 6.03
N SER A 96 -15.70 -33.88 6.39
CA SER A 96 -16.22 -35.24 6.52
C SER A 96 -16.23 -35.67 7.97
N GLY A 97 -17.32 -36.32 8.40
CA GLY A 97 -17.43 -36.96 9.70
C GLY A 97 -18.02 -36.09 10.81
N ASN A 98 -18.97 -36.65 11.56
CA ASN A 98 -19.82 -35.92 12.51
C ASN A 98 -19.03 -35.26 13.66
N ASN A 99 -17.96 -35.90 14.15
CA ASN A 99 -17.11 -35.33 15.19
C ASN A 99 -16.35 -34.09 14.70
N ASN A 100 -15.89 -34.09 13.45
CA ASN A 100 -15.18 -32.96 12.86
C ASN A 100 -16.11 -31.76 12.65
N ILE A 101 -17.37 -32.02 12.31
CA ILE A 101 -18.41 -30.99 12.17
C ILE A 101 -18.64 -30.27 13.50
N LEU A 102 -18.81 -31.02 14.60
CA LEU A 102 -19.02 -30.43 15.93
C LEU A 102 -17.81 -29.64 16.42
N SER A 103 -16.60 -30.13 16.16
CA SER A 103 -15.37 -29.40 16.48
C SER A 103 -15.23 -28.13 15.64
N PHE A 104 -15.63 -28.19 14.37
CA PHE A 104 -15.60 -27.04 13.48
C PHE A 104 -16.59 -25.94 13.90
N ASP A 105 -17.82 -26.30 14.25
CA ASP A 105 -18.81 -25.33 14.71
C ASP A 105 -18.29 -24.57 15.96
N LYS A 106 -17.60 -25.26 16.89
CA LYS A 106 -16.94 -24.62 18.04
C LYS A 106 -15.78 -23.69 17.64
N LEU A 107 -14.99 -24.08 16.66
CA LEU A 107 -13.87 -23.28 16.13
C LEU A 107 -14.40 -22.00 15.48
N LEU A 108 -15.46 -22.11 14.67
CA LEU A 108 -16.08 -20.99 13.98
C LEU A 108 -16.58 -19.93 14.99
N ASP A 109 -17.24 -20.36 16.06
CA ASP A 109 -17.78 -19.45 17.09
C ASP A 109 -16.69 -18.76 17.93
N ASN A 110 -15.57 -19.43 18.18
CA ASN A 110 -14.49 -18.90 19.03
C ASN A 110 -13.50 -18.00 18.29
N GLU A 111 -13.02 -18.45 17.12
CA GLU A 111 -11.85 -17.89 16.44
C GLU A 111 -12.20 -17.10 15.16
N LEU A 112 -13.37 -17.32 14.55
CA LEU A 112 -13.71 -16.77 13.22
C LEU A 112 -14.96 -15.89 13.25
N LYS A 113 -14.97 -14.89 14.14
CA LYS A 113 -16.10 -13.98 14.38
C LYS A 113 -16.47 -13.09 13.19
N ASP A 114 -15.51 -12.86 12.30
CA ASP A 114 -15.68 -11.97 11.14
C ASP A 114 -16.39 -12.66 9.98
N LEU A 115 -16.43 -14.00 9.96
CA LEU A 115 -17.09 -14.78 8.93
C LEU A 115 -18.52 -15.16 9.36
N ARG A 116 -19.44 -15.20 8.39
CA ARG A 116 -20.81 -15.69 8.60
C ARG A 116 -21.08 -16.90 7.73
N VAL A 117 -21.93 -17.79 8.24
CA VAL A 117 -22.41 -18.93 7.46
C VAL A 117 -23.46 -18.43 6.46
N PHE A 118 -23.14 -18.48 5.18
CA PHE A 118 -24.06 -18.17 4.08
C PHE A 118 -24.99 -19.35 3.79
N SER A 119 -24.42 -20.55 3.73
CA SER A 119 -25.18 -21.79 3.55
C SER A 119 -24.47 -22.97 4.22
N LYS A 120 -25.27 -23.93 4.69
CA LYS A 120 -24.82 -25.18 5.31
C LYS A 120 -25.69 -26.30 4.75
N SER A 121 -25.07 -27.28 4.11
CA SER A 121 -25.75 -28.47 3.59
C SER A 121 -24.99 -29.71 4.05
N THR A 122 -25.70 -30.75 4.47
CA THR A 122 -25.13 -32.04 4.84
C THR A 122 -25.69 -33.09 3.90
N ASP A 123 -24.82 -33.74 3.14
CA ASP A 123 -25.16 -34.85 2.26
C ASP A 123 -24.16 -35.98 2.48
N ASP A 124 -24.66 -37.20 2.70
CA ASP A 124 -23.87 -38.43 2.87
C ASP A 124 -22.64 -38.29 3.82
N GLU A 125 -22.87 -37.78 5.05
CA GLU A 125 -21.84 -37.49 6.07
C GLU A 125 -20.78 -36.43 5.69
N ILE A 126 -20.99 -35.73 4.58
CA ILE A 126 -20.18 -34.61 4.12
C ILE A 126 -20.94 -33.31 4.38
N LEU A 127 -20.36 -32.47 5.22
CA LEU A 127 -20.84 -31.12 5.44
C LEU A 127 -20.17 -30.15 4.47
N THR A 128 -20.98 -29.49 3.64
CA THR A 128 -20.56 -28.35 2.82
C THR A 128 -21.04 -27.07 3.47
N ILE A 129 -20.09 -26.19 3.82
CA ILE A 129 -20.35 -24.88 4.41
C ILE A 129 -19.81 -23.82 3.46
N ILE A 130 -20.64 -22.83 3.16
CA ILE A 130 -20.21 -21.60 2.51
C ILE A 130 -20.17 -20.52 3.57
N LEU A 131 -18.98 -20.00 3.83
CA LEU A 131 -18.73 -18.84 4.65
C LEU A 131 -18.67 -17.61 3.76
N ASN A 132 -19.23 -16.49 4.19
CA ASN A 132 -19.10 -15.22 3.52
C ASN A 132 -18.64 -14.14 4.48
N LEU A 133 -17.94 -13.15 3.93
CA LEU A 133 -17.72 -11.92 4.65
C LEU A 133 -19.02 -11.10 4.65
N PRO A 134 -19.46 -10.58 5.80
CA PRO A 134 -20.59 -9.67 5.88
C PRO A 134 -20.40 -8.43 5.01
N GLU A 135 -21.50 -7.86 4.55
CA GLU A 135 -21.48 -6.68 3.69
C GLU A 135 -20.94 -5.42 4.42
N ASN A 136 -21.19 -5.29 5.73
CA ASN A 136 -20.61 -4.22 6.54
C ASN A 136 -19.07 -4.33 6.60
N GLU A 137 -18.55 -5.55 6.76
CA GLU A 137 -17.12 -5.79 6.84
C GLU A 137 -16.46 -5.61 5.46
N THR A 138 -17.12 -6.07 4.40
CA THR A 138 -16.70 -5.84 3.01
C THR A 138 -16.58 -4.34 2.73
N ARG A 139 -17.58 -3.53 3.13
CA ARG A 139 -17.50 -2.06 3.00
C ARG A 139 -16.40 -1.46 3.86
N HIS A 140 -16.18 -1.98 5.07
CA HIS A 140 -15.11 -1.51 5.94
C HIS A 140 -13.73 -1.73 5.31
N ILE A 141 -13.45 -2.93 4.81
CA ILE A 141 -12.22 -3.25 4.09
C ILE A 141 -12.04 -2.35 2.86
N LYS A 142 -13.09 -2.15 2.07
CA LYS A 142 -13.02 -1.25 0.91
C LYS A 142 -12.67 0.18 1.30
N LYS A 143 -13.26 0.69 2.39
CA LYS A 143 -12.95 2.02 2.91
C LYS A 143 -11.49 2.12 3.37
N LEU A 144 -11.03 1.15 4.16
CA LEU A 144 -9.63 1.08 4.60
C LEU A 144 -8.65 1.02 3.43
N ALA A 145 -8.98 0.29 2.37
CA ALA A 145 -8.16 0.21 1.17
C ALA A 145 -7.99 1.60 0.50
N VAL A 146 -9.04 2.41 0.44
CA VAL A 146 -8.98 3.76 -0.12
C VAL A 146 -8.16 4.70 0.79
N GLU A 147 -8.32 4.59 2.11
CA GLU A 147 -7.54 5.36 3.09
C GLU A 147 -6.04 5.01 3.01
N GLN A 148 -5.72 3.72 2.92
CA GLN A 148 -4.35 3.24 2.75
C GLN A 148 -3.73 3.71 1.43
N ALA A 149 -4.51 3.67 0.34
CA ALA A 149 -4.07 4.18 -0.96
C ALA A 149 -3.78 5.68 -0.89
N LEU A 150 -4.64 6.47 -0.22
CA LEU A 150 -4.42 7.90 -0.04
C LEU A 150 -3.11 8.19 0.69
N GLU A 151 -2.86 7.48 1.78
CA GLU A 151 -1.63 7.65 2.57
C GLU A 151 -0.39 7.22 1.79
N THR A 152 -0.48 6.13 1.02
CA THR A 152 0.60 5.69 0.12
C THR A 152 0.92 6.76 -0.93
N ILE A 153 -0.11 7.35 -1.53
CA ILE A 153 0.02 8.40 -2.55
C ILE A 153 0.65 9.67 -1.94
N ARG A 154 0.24 10.05 -0.72
CA ARG A 154 0.83 11.17 0.01
C ARG A 154 2.34 10.99 0.22
N ASN A 155 2.74 9.85 0.79
CA ASN A 155 4.15 9.55 1.05
C ASN A 155 5.01 9.52 -0.24
N ARG A 156 4.44 9.08 -1.37
CA ARG A 156 5.12 9.11 -2.67
C ARG A 156 5.27 10.53 -3.22
N ILE A 157 4.26 11.37 -3.02
CA ILE A 157 4.28 12.75 -3.51
C ILE A 157 5.31 13.60 -2.76
N ASP A 158 5.50 13.36 -1.46
CA ASP A 158 6.51 14.06 -0.65
C ASP A 158 7.93 13.90 -1.22
N GLN A 159 8.21 12.79 -1.92
CA GLN A 159 9.50 12.55 -2.59
C GLN A 159 9.78 13.49 -3.77
N PHE A 160 8.75 14.09 -4.36
CA PHE A 160 8.91 15.03 -5.47
C PHE A 160 9.17 16.47 -5.02
N GLY A 161 9.08 16.76 -3.71
CA GLY A 161 9.34 18.10 -3.18
C GLY A 161 8.34 19.15 -3.67
N VAL A 162 7.10 18.74 -3.98
CA VAL A 162 6.01 19.68 -4.30
C VAL A 162 5.58 20.40 -3.03
N ASN A 163 5.43 21.72 -3.09
CA ASN A 163 5.29 22.51 -1.87
C ASN A 163 3.90 22.41 -1.22
N GLU A 164 2.84 22.07 -1.96
CA GLU A 164 1.47 22.01 -1.42
C GLU A 164 0.59 21.07 -2.28
N PRO A 165 0.73 19.73 -2.15
CA PRO A 165 -0.14 18.80 -2.86
C PRO A 165 -1.55 18.77 -2.25
N ASP A 166 -2.59 18.79 -3.10
CA ASP A 166 -3.97 18.57 -2.66
C ASP A 166 -4.41 17.14 -3.00
N ILE A 167 -4.55 16.30 -1.98
CA ILE A 167 -4.90 14.87 -2.11
C ILE A 167 -6.13 14.61 -1.24
N ARG A 168 -7.26 14.30 -1.88
CA ARG A 168 -8.55 14.16 -1.21
C ARG A 168 -9.38 13.02 -1.79
N HIS A 169 -10.32 12.51 -1.01
CA HIS A 169 -11.33 11.57 -1.51
C HIS A 169 -12.28 12.28 -2.50
N GLN A 170 -12.67 11.57 -3.55
CA GLN A 170 -13.66 12.00 -4.54
C GLN A 170 -14.76 10.94 -4.70
N GLY A 171 -15.75 10.99 -3.84
CA GLY A 171 -16.76 9.92 -3.72
C GLY A 171 -16.23 8.75 -2.90
N GLU A 172 -16.73 7.53 -3.14
CA GLU A 172 -16.43 6.38 -2.29
C GLU A 172 -15.10 5.68 -2.63
N ARG A 173 -14.67 5.72 -3.90
CA ARG A 173 -13.55 4.89 -4.40
C ARG A 173 -12.47 5.64 -5.15
N ARG A 174 -12.60 6.96 -5.30
CA ARG A 174 -11.66 7.75 -6.09
C ARG A 174 -10.88 8.71 -5.22
N ILE A 175 -9.68 9.02 -5.67
CA ILE A 175 -8.75 9.95 -5.04
C ILE A 175 -8.45 11.04 -6.07
N LEU A 176 -8.76 12.28 -5.68
CA LEU A 176 -8.40 13.48 -6.40
C LEU A 176 -6.99 13.91 -5.97
N ILE A 177 -6.14 14.17 -6.95
CA ILE A 177 -4.74 14.56 -6.73
C ILE A 177 -4.47 15.81 -7.57
N GLN A 178 -3.98 16.87 -6.92
CA GLN A 178 -3.52 18.07 -7.58
C GLN A 178 -2.10 18.40 -7.13
N LEU A 179 -1.19 18.51 -8.11
CA LEU A 179 0.21 18.82 -7.89
C LEU A 179 0.56 20.11 -8.63
N PRO A 180 0.42 21.30 -8.00
CA PRO A 180 0.80 22.56 -8.62
C PRO A 180 2.32 22.64 -8.82
N GLY A 181 2.75 23.15 -9.98
CA GLY A 181 4.17 23.37 -10.27
C GLY A 181 5.03 22.13 -10.52
N ILE A 182 4.43 20.94 -10.61
CA ILE A 182 5.16 19.72 -11.00
C ILE A 182 5.64 19.85 -12.46
N LYS A 183 6.92 19.56 -12.72
CA LYS A 183 7.51 19.65 -14.06
C LYS A 183 7.33 18.37 -14.88
N ASP A 184 7.53 17.21 -14.24
CA ASP A 184 7.47 15.91 -14.87
C ASP A 184 6.20 15.15 -14.44
N THR A 185 5.12 15.38 -15.19
CA THR A 185 3.82 14.77 -14.91
C THR A 185 3.79 13.28 -15.21
N GLN A 186 4.57 12.80 -16.19
CA GLN A 186 4.57 11.39 -16.56
C GLN A 186 5.24 10.56 -15.49
N ARG A 187 6.43 10.97 -15.02
CA ARG A 187 7.11 10.30 -13.91
C ARG A 187 6.28 10.32 -12.63
N ALA A 188 5.59 11.42 -12.34
CA ALA A 188 4.69 11.50 -11.20
C ALA A 188 3.51 10.53 -11.34
N LYS A 189 2.88 10.47 -12.53
CA LYS A 189 1.80 9.52 -12.81
C LYS A 189 2.26 8.07 -12.70
N GLU A 190 3.43 7.73 -13.23
CA GLU A 190 4.01 6.39 -13.14
C GLU A 190 4.29 5.98 -11.69
N LEU A 191 4.90 6.87 -10.90
CA LEU A 191 5.20 6.58 -9.51
C LEU A 191 3.93 6.43 -8.67
N ILE A 192 2.92 7.27 -8.89
CA ILE A 192 1.64 7.20 -8.17
C ILE A 192 0.83 5.98 -8.61
N GLY A 193 0.78 5.68 -9.90
CA GLY A 193 -0.02 4.59 -10.47
C GLY A 193 0.56 3.19 -10.31
N LYS A 194 1.86 3.06 -10.01
CA LYS A 194 2.49 1.75 -9.82
C LYS A 194 2.08 1.13 -8.48
N THR A 195 1.35 0.03 -8.50
CA THR A 195 1.10 -0.78 -7.29
C THR A 195 2.41 -1.36 -6.81
N ALA A 196 2.94 -0.88 -5.67
CA ALA A 196 4.18 -1.39 -5.10
C ALA A 196 3.87 -2.56 -4.17
N LEU A 197 3.43 -3.68 -4.75
CA LEU A 197 3.23 -4.91 -4.00
C LEU A 197 4.61 -5.52 -3.71
N LEU A 198 4.99 -5.52 -2.44
CA LEU A 198 6.19 -6.21 -1.95
C LEU A 198 5.76 -7.54 -1.31
N GLU A 199 6.36 -8.63 -1.78
CA GLU A 199 6.15 -9.98 -1.25
C GLU A 199 7.49 -10.62 -0.92
N PHE A 200 7.59 -11.21 0.26
CA PHE A 200 8.71 -12.05 0.64
C PHE A 200 8.30 -13.51 0.45
N LYS A 201 8.86 -14.13 -0.58
CA LYS A 201 8.61 -15.53 -0.95
C LYS A 201 9.83 -16.38 -0.68
N LEU A 202 9.58 -17.60 -0.20
CA LEU A 202 10.64 -18.57 0.03
C LEU A 202 11.06 -19.21 -1.30
N LEU A 203 12.36 -19.45 -1.47
CA LEU A 203 12.87 -20.23 -2.58
C LEU A 203 12.46 -21.69 -2.43
N ASP A 204 12.11 -22.33 -3.54
CA ASP A 204 11.85 -23.76 -3.58
C ASP A 204 13.13 -24.52 -3.95
N GLU A 205 13.92 -24.87 -2.94
CA GLU A 205 15.15 -25.63 -3.11
C GLU A 205 14.90 -27.15 -3.23
N THR A 206 13.65 -27.60 -3.06
CA THR A 206 13.31 -29.03 -3.03
C THR A 206 13.01 -29.63 -4.40
N HIS A 207 12.70 -28.79 -5.38
CA HIS A 207 12.30 -29.21 -6.73
C HIS A 207 13.27 -28.70 -7.79
N ASP A 208 13.27 -29.37 -8.94
CA ASP A 208 14.16 -29.05 -10.05
C ASP A 208 13.66 -27.83 -10.85
N LEU A 209 14.53 -26.82 -10.96
CA LEU A 209 14.29 -25.60 -11.74
C LEU A 209 14.22 -25.88 -13.25
N ASP A 210 15.02 -26.82 -13.76
CA ASP A 210 15.05 -27.14 -15.20
C ASP A 210 13.75 -27.83 -15.64
N ALA A 211 13.19 -28.68 -14.79
CA ALA A 211 11.86 -29.26 -15.01
C ALA A 211 10.76 -28.18 -15.01
N ALA A 212 10.84 -27.21 -14.10
CA ALA A 212 9.90 -26.10 -14.03
C ALA A 212 9.98 -25.19 -15.26
N LEU A 213 11.18 -24.90 -15.77
CA LEU A 213 11.39 -24.14 -17.02
C LEU A 213 10.80 -24.83 -18.25
N LYS A 214 10.70 -26.17 -18.23
CA LYS A 214 10.04 -26.98 -19.28
C LYS A 214 8.52 -27.05 -19.11
N GLY A 215 7.95 -26.38 -18.10
CA GLY A 215 6.51 -26.29 -17.85
C GLY A 215 5.99 -27.18 -16.71
N ASN A 216 6.84 -28.01 -16.09
CA ASN A 216 6.44 -28.88 -14.98
C ASN A 216 6.62 -28.17 -13.63
N ILE A 217 5.77 -27.18 -13.36
CA ILE A 217 5.82 -26.43 -12.09
C ILE A 217 5.17 -27.27 -10.98
N PRO A 218 5.89 -27.59 -9.89
CA PRO A 218 5.33 -28.33 -8.75
C PRO A 218 4.14 -27.62 -8.11
N ALA A 219 3.21 -28.41 -7.56
CA ALA A 219 2.06 -27.86 -6.86
C ALA A 219 2.50 -27.02 -5.65
N GLY A 220 2.02 -25.78 -5.57
CA GLY A 220 2.37 -24.82 -4.52
C GLY A 220 3.63 -23.99 -4.80
N SER A 221 4.23 -24.13 -5.98
CA SER A 221 5.36 -23.33 -6.44
C SER A 221 4.98 -22.51 -7.67
N GLU A 222 5.76 -21.47 -7.95
CA GLU A 222 5.62 -20.62 -9.13
C GLU A 222 7.01 -20.22 -9.64
N LEU A 223 7.09 -19.95 -10.93
CA LEU A 223 8.32 -19.54 -11.59
C LEU A 223 8.30 -18.02 -11.75
N LEU A 224 9.27 -17.34 -11.12
CA LEU A 224 9.47 -15.90 -11.23
C LEU A 224 10.81 -15.60 -11.89
N TYR A 225 10.95 -14.40 -12.42
CA TYR A 225 12.18 -13.96 -13.08
C TYR A 225 12.70 -12.70 -12.42
N GLN A 226 13.98 -12.73 -12.04
CA GLN A 226 14.72 -11.51 -11.72
C GLN A 226 15.16 -10.87 -13.02
N GLU A 227 14.82 -9.60 -13.21
CA GLU A 227 15.33 -8.80 -14.33
C GLU A 227 16.46 -7.92 -13.81
N ASN A 228 17.67 -8.14 -14.33
CA ASN A 228 18.82 -7.27 -14.08
C ASN A 228 19.18 -6.58 -15.39
N GLU A 229 19.28 -5.26 -15.37
CA GLU A 229 19.73 -4.47 -16.51
C GLU A 229 21.24 -4.27 -16.41
N ASP A 230 21.99 -4.78 -17.38
CA ASP A 230 23.42 -4.54 -17.43
C ASP A 230 23.67 -3.08 -17.86
N THR A 231 24.10 -2.26 -16.89
CA THR A 231 24.39 -0.83 -17.08
C THR A 231 25.40 -0.51 -18.18
N ALA A 232 26.20 -1.49 -18.64
CA ALA A 232 27.17 -1.31 -19.72
C ALA A 232 26.62 -1.70 -21.10
N THR A 233 25.63 -2.60 -21.17
CA THR A 233 25.15 -3.15 -22.45
C THR A 233 23.67 -2.90 -22.73
N GLU A 234 22.93 -2.30 -21.78
CA GLU A 234 21.48 -2.06 -21.81
C GLU A 234 20.67 -3.34 -22.09
N ARG A 235 21.25 -4.52 -21.81
CA ARG A 235 20.58 -5.81 -21.97
C ARG A 235 19.95 -6.24 -20.65
N ALA A 236 18.66 -6.55 -20.72
CA ALA A 236 17.95 -7.19 -19.62
C ALA A 236 18.32 -8.69 -19.56
N ILE A 237 19.03 -9.08 -18.50
CA ILE A 237 19.29 -10.48 -18.16
C ILE A 237 18.13 -10.94 -17.27
N LYS A 238 17.44 -12.01 -17.68
CA LYS A 238 16.38 -12.64 -16.90
C LYS A 238 16.87 -13.93 -16.25
N SER A 239 16.99 -13.94 -14.92
CA SER A 239 17.35 -15.14 -14.15
C SER A 239 16.09 -15.77 -13.53
N PRO A 240 15.78 -17.04 -13.82
CA PRO A 240 14.61 -17.71 -13.28
C PRO A 240 14.83 -18.17 -11.82
N TYR A 241 13.78 -18.07 -11.01
CA TYR A 241 13.71 -18.60 -9.65
C TYR A 241 12.42 -19.38 -9.47
N LEU A 242 12.54 -20.60 -8.93
CA LEU A 242 11.39 -21.36 -8.46
C LEU A 242 11.10 -20.97 -7.02
N VAL A 243 9.96 -20.34 -6.76
CA VAL A 243 9.58 -19.88 -5.43
C VAL A 243 8.30 -20.56 -4.97
N LYS A 244 8.10 -20.63 -3.65
CA LYS A 244 6.83 -21.06 -3.08
C LYS A 244 5.78 -19.99 -3.38
N LYS A 245 4.64 -20.42 -3.93
CA LYS A 245 3.51 -19.54 -4.28
C LYS A 245 2.91 -18.84 -3.04
N ARG A 246 3.09 -19.43 -1.86
CA ARG A 246 2.62 -18.85 -0.60
C ARG A 246 3.55 -17.73 -0.14
N THR A 247 3.01 -16.51 -0.10
CA THR A 247 3.65 -15.37 0.55
C THR A 247 3.42 -15.44 2.05
N LEU A 248 4.50 -15.44 2.83
CA LEU A 248 4.44 -15.46 4.30
C LEU A 248 4.45 -14.04 4.90
N LEU A 249 5.04 -13.10 4.17
CA LEU A 249 5.26 -11.74 4.62
C LEU A 249 5.15 -10.79 3.42
N THR A 250 4.42 -9.69 3.59
CA THR A 250 4.20 -8.67 2.57
C THR A 250 4.71 -7.31 3.04
N GLY A 251 4.74 -6.34 2.13
CA GLY A 251 5.06 -4.94 2.46
C GLY A 251 4.13 -4.29 3.48
N GLU A 252 2.95 -4.86 3.76
CA GLU A 252 2.00 -4.35 4.75
C GLU A 252 2.53 -4.42 6.19
N TYR A 253 3.47 -5.33 6.45
CA TYR A 253 4.12 -5.47 7.76
C TYR A 253 5.34 -4.56 7.93
N LEU A 254 5.61 -3.66 6.98
CA LEU A 254 6.72 -2.73 7.07
C LEU A 254 6.34 -1.49 7.87
N THR A 255 7.23 -1.10 8.78
CA THR A 255 7.12 0.17 9.52
C THR A 255 7.96 1.27 8.87
N ASP A 256 9.10 0.93 8.26
CA ASP A 256 10.01 1.89 7.65
C ASP A 256 10.86 1.22 6.55
N ALA A 257 11.22 2.01 5.52
CA ALA A 257 12.15 1.61 4.47
C ALA A 257 13.00 2.81 4.03
N ARG A 258 14.33 2.72 4.15
CA ARG A 258 15.25 3.83 3.83
C ARG A 258 16.44 3.38 3.02
N VAL A 259 16.88 4.23 2.10
CA VAL A 259 18.15 4.06 1.42
C VAL A 259 19.27 4.40 2.41
N GLN A 260 20.19 3.47 2.60
CA GLN A 260 21.42 3.65 3.35
C GLN A 260 22.61 3.31 2.44
N ILE A 261 23.78 3.83 2.78
CA ILE A 261 25.02 3.50 2.07
C ILE A 261 25.85 2.66 3.02
N ASP A 262 26.26 1.49 2.56
CA ASP A 262 27.14 0.64 3.35
C ASP A 262 28.51 1.31 3.51
N SER A 263 29.01 1.32 4.75
CA SER A 263 30.27 1.95 5.11
C SER A 263 31.51 1.21 4.59
N GLN A 264 31.39 -0.09 4.29
CA GLN A 264 32.53 -0.89 3.82
C GLN A 264 32.71 -0.81 2.32
N PHE A 265 31.63 -1.01 1.55
CA PHE A 265 31.69 -1.06 0.09
C PHE A 265 31.19 0.21 -0.61
N ASN A 266 30.66 1.17 0.15
CA ASN A 266 30.05 2.40 -0.38
C ASN A 266 28.91 2.11 -1.39
N GLU A 267 28.25 0.96 -1.22
CA GLU A 267 27.14 0.53 -2.04
C GLU A 267 25.81 0.93 -1.39
N PRO A 268 24.84 1.47 -2.15
CA PRO A 268 23.53 1.79 -1.62
C PRO A 268 22.72 0.51 -1.40
N TYR A 269 22.06 0.40 -0.25
CA TYR A 269 21.12 -0.66 0.07
C TYR A 269 19.84 -0.10 0.68
N ILE A 270 18.76 -0.89 0.65
CA ILE A 270 17.48 -0.52 1.26
C ILE A 270 17.39 -1.22 2.62
N SER A 271 17.44 -0.44 3.69
CA SER A 271 17.16 -0.91 5.05
C SER A 271 15.65 -0.95 5.25
N ILE A 272 15.15 -2.06 5.78
CA ILE A 272 13.72 -2.34 5.96
C ILE A 272 13.47 -2.75 7.40
N ASN A 273 12.47 -2.15 8.04
CA ASN A 273 12.02 -2.50 9.39
C ASN A 273 10.59 -3.06 9.37
N PHE A 274 10.37 -4.13 10.13
CA PHE A 274 9.07 -4.79 10.26
C PHE A 274 8.38 -4.37 11.55
N ASP A 275 7.05 -4.44 11.56
CA ASP A 275 6.26 -4.39 12.79
C ASP A 275 6.47 -5.66 13.63
N LYS A 276 6.29 -5.56 14.94
CA LYS A 276 6.56 -6.65 15.90
C LYS A 276 5.48 -7.71 15.97
#